data_AF-A0A5A8AD68-F1
#
_entry.id   AF-A0A5A8AD68-F1
#
_cell.length_a   1.000
_cell.length_b   1.000
_cell.length_c   1.000
_cell.angle_alpha   90.00
_cell.angle_beta   90.00
_cell.angle_gamma   90.00
#
_symmetry.space_group_name_H-M   'P 1'
#
loop_
_entity.id
_entity.type
_entity.pdbx_description
1 polymer ?
#
loop_
_entity_poly.entity_id
_entity_poly.type
_entity_poly.pdbx_seq_one_letter_code
_entity_poly.pdbx_strand_id
1 'polypeptide(L)'
;MNKKVEDGLQILSKETNFPIEKLSDAYNRIVKSQTMDSYDIQYWHDIGVPIVMTLGKVLNKSHYDIMKMVSNGEINISNLDQSIIHLTCEGGLFGLKQ
;
A
#
# COMPACT_ATOMS: atom_id res chain seq x y z
N MET A 1 13.59 4.11 2.05
CA MET A 1 12.29 3.95 2.74
C MET A 1 12.23 4.91 3.91
N ASN A 2 11.12 5.61 4.12
CA ASN A 2 10.92 6.50 5.26
C ASN A 2 10.48 5.70 6.50
N LYS A 3 10.90 6.13 7.70
CA LYS A 3 10.53 5.53 9.00
C LYS A 3 9.03 5.28 9.15
N LYS A 4 8.16 6.22 8.74
CA LYS A 4 6.70 6.04 8.85
C LYS A 4 6.18 4.86 8.00
N VAL A 5 6.82 4.60 6.86
CA VAL A 5 6.49 3.47 5.99
C VAL A 5 6.98 2.19 6.62
N GLU A 6 8.21 2.18 7.16
CA GLU A 6 8.76 1.04 7.89
C GLU A 6 7.87 0.63 9.08
N ASP A 7 7.48 1.59 9.92
CA ASP A 7 6.54 1.40 11.03
C ASP A 7 5.19 0.87 10.51
N GLY A 8 4.71 1.40 9.37
CA GLY A 8 3.51 0.90 8.71
C GLY A 8 3.62 -0.54 8.22
N LEU A 9 4.75 -0.94 7.63
CA LEU A 9 4.98 -2.32 7.22
C LEU A 9 5.04 -3.28 8.41
N GLN A 10 5.59 -2.84 9.55
CA GLN A 10 5.56 -3.61 10.81
C GLN A 10 4.12 -3.82 11.30
N ILE A 11 3.30 -2.78 11.27
CA ILE A 11 1.87 -2.86 11.64
C ILE A 11 1.14 -3.82 10.69
N LEU A 12 1.31 -3.66 9.38
CA LEU A 12 0.69 -4.55 8.40
C LEU A 12 1.11 -6.00 8.62
N SER A 13 2.40 -6.26 8.87
CA SER A 13 2.91 -7.61 9.16
C SER A 13 2.19 -8.25 10.35
N LYS A 14 1.99 -7.48 11.43
CA LYS A 14 1.30 -7.93 12.63
C LYS A 14 -0.19 -8.20 12.38
N GLU A 15 -0.87 -7.29 11.68
CA GLU A 15 -2.32 -7.36 11.48
C GLU A 15 -2.74 -8.39 10.41
N THR A 16 -1.92 -8.59 9.37
CA THR A 16 -2.20 -9.58 8.33
C THR A 16 -1.53 -10.93 8.60
N ASN A 17 -0.74 -11.04 9.66
CA ASN A 17 0.10 -12.20 9.99
C ASN A 17 1.03 -12.61 8.82
N PHE A 18 1.43 -11.63 8.02
CA PHE A 18 2.27 -11.82 6.85
C PHE A 18 3.71 -11.38 7.13
N PRO A 19 4.76 -12.07 6.64
CA PRO A 19 6.14 -11.74 6.99
C PRO A 19 6.54 -10.32 6.53
N ILE A 20 7.18 -9.56 7.42
CA ILE A 20 7.62 -8.19 7.12
C ILE A 20 8.62 -8.15 5.97
N GLU A 21 9.45 -9.17 5.81
CA GLU A 21 10.41 -9.28 4.72
C GLU A 21 9.70 -9.32 3.37
N LYS A 22 8.57 -10.03 3.30
CA LYS A 22 7.77 -10.14 2.08
C LYS A 22 7.05 -8.83 1.75
N LEU A 23 6.55 -8.13 2.77
CA LEU A 23 6.00 -6.77 2.61
C LEU A 23 7.07 -5.78 2.12
N SER A 24 8.27 -5.87 2.69
CA SER A 24 9.42 -5.05 2.31
C SER A 24 9.87 -5.36 0.89
N ASP A 25 9.87 -6.63 0.47
CA ASP A 25 10.19 -7.04 -0.90
C ASP A 25 9.19 -6.47 -1.90
N ALA A 26 7.89 -6.52 -1.58
CA ALA A 26 6.84 -5.95 -2.42
C ALA A 26 6.98 -4.43 -2.55
N TYR A 27 7.26 -3.74 -1.44
CA TYR A 27 7.55 -2.31 -1.44
C TYR A 27 8.79 -2.00 -2.28
N ASN A 28 9.90 -2.72 -2.07
CA ASN A 28 11.16 -2.51 -2.78
C ASN A 28 11.07 -2.80 -4.28
N ARG A 29 10.17 -3.71 -4.69
CA ARG A 29 9.86 -3.94 -6.11
C ARG A 29 9.31 -2.67 -6.75
N ILE A 30 8.34 -2.02 -6.10
CA ILE A 30 7.72 -0.76 -6.57
C ILE A 30 8.71 0.40 -6.54
N VAL A 31 9.60 0.45 -5.53
CA VAL A 31 10.70 1.42 -5.51
C VAL A 31 11.61 1.26 -6.73
N LYS A 32 11.91 0.02 -7.14
CA LYS A 32 12.77 -0.25 -8.31
C LYS A 32 12.07 0.06 -9.63
N SER A 33 10.79 -0.30 -9.77
CA SER A 33 10.00 -0.02 -10.97
C SER A 33 9.53 1.44 -11.07
N GLN A 34 9.60 2.21 -9.97
CA GLN A 34 9.09 3.57 -9.79
C GLN A 34 7.56 3.69 -9.79
N THR A 35 6.87 2.72 -10.39
CA THR A 35 5.42 2.67 -10.53
C THR A 35 4.89 1.31 -10.12
N MET A 36 3.66 1.30 -9.65
CA MET A 36 2.95 0.10 -9.25
C MET A 36 2.19 -0.48 -10.44
N ASP A 37 2.29 -1.80 -10.63
CA ASP A 37 1.60 -2.53 -11.69
C ASP A 37 0.44 -3.39 -11.15
N SER A 38 -0.25 -4.08 -12.07
CA SER A 38 -1.38 -4.94 -11.70
C SER A 38 -0.96 -6.14 -10.83
N TYR A 39 0.27 -6.63 -10.96
CA TYR A 39 0.79 -7.71 -10.13
C TYR A 39 1.02 -7.24 -8.69
N ASP A 40 1.54 -6.03 -8.52
CA ASP A 40 1.65 -5.39 -7.20
C ASP A 40 0.31 -5.25 -6.52
N ILE A 41 -0.71 -4.74 -7.24
CA ILE A 41 -2.06 -4.61 -6.71
C ILE A 41 -2.62 -5.95 -6.25
N GLN A 42 -2.51 -6.97 -7.10
CA GLN A 42 -2.98 -8.32 -6.77
C GLN A 42 -2.25 -8.85 -5.54
N TYR A 43 -0.94 -8.66 -5.47
CA TYR A 43 -0.13 -9.11 -4.35
C TYR A 43 -0.58 -8.47 -3.03
N TRP A 44 -0.76 -7.14 -2.99
CA TRP A 44 -1.23 -6.44 -1.79
C TRP A 44 -2.64 -6.90 -1.39
N HIS A 45 -3.52 -7.15 -2.37
CA HIS A 45 -4.84 -7.70 -2.11
C HIS A 45 -4.79 -9.10 -1.50
N ASP A 46 -3.97 -10.00 -2.05
CA ASP A 46 -3.88 -11.41 -1.63
C ASP A 46 -3.34 -11.57 -0.20
N ILE A 47 -2.53 -10.61 0.26
CA ILE A 47 -2.03 -10.56 1.64
C ILE A 47 -2.98 -9.82 2.59
N GLY A 48 -4.21 -9.54 2.15
CA GLY A 48 -5.26 -8.92 2.97
C GLY A 48 -5.14 -7.40 3.12
N VAL A 49 -4.32 -6.73 2.31
CA VAL A 49 -4.17 -5.27 2.35
C VAL A 49 -5.02 -4.65 1.24
N PRO A 50 -6.10 -3.90 1.56
CA PRO A 50 -6.99 -3.34 0.54
C PRO A 50 -6.41 -2.06 -0.08
N ILE A 51 -5.26 -2.19 -0.76
CA ILE A 51 -4.46 -1.05 -1.23
C ILE A 51 -5.21 -0.18 -2.24
N VAL A 52 -6.02 -0.78 -3.13
CA VAL A 52 -6.80 -0.03 -4.14
C VAL A 52 -7.83 0.88 -3.48
N MET A 53 -8.52 0.37 -2.45
CA MET A 53 -9.49 1.18 -1.69
C MET A 53 -8.79 2.36 -1.01
N THR A 54 -7.62 2.11 -0.42
CA THR A 54 -6.84 3.14 0.25
C THR A 54 -6.32 4.19 -0.74
N LEU A 55 -5.78 3.77 -1.88
CA LEU A 55 -5.38 4.67 -2.97
C LEU A 55 -6.55 5.54 -3.43
N GLY A 56 -7.75 4.95 -3.54
CA GLY A 56 -8.97 5.69 -3.86
C GLY A 56 -9.29 6.80 -2.86
N LYS A 57 -9.10 6.53 -1.55
CA LYS A 57 -9.27 7.55 -0.50
C LYS A 57 -8.19 8.63 -0.56
N VAL A 58 -6.93 8.25 -0.70
CA VAL A 58 -5.77 9.17 -0.72
C VAL A 58 -5.83 10.09 -1.95
N LEU A 59 -6.20 9.55 -3.11
CA LEU A 59 -6.21 10.27 -4.38
C LEU A 59 -7.57 10.88 -4.73
N ASN A 60 -8.59 10.64 -3.89
CA ASN A 60 -9.98 11.01 -4.15
C ASN A 60 -10.45 10.53 -5.53
N LYS A 61 -10.28 9.22 -5.78
CA LYS A 61 -10.58 8.54 -7.04
C LYS A 61 -11.43 7.29 -6.81
N SER A 62 -12.22 6.94 -7.81
CA SER A 62 -12.98 5.69 -7.79
C SER A 62 -12.05 4.49 -7.93
N HIS A 63 -12.52 3.30 -7.53
CA HIS A 63 -11.78 2.05 -7.74
C HIS A 63 -11.41 1.85 -9.23
N TYR A 64 -12.34 2.16 -10.14
CA TYR A 64 -12.11 2.07 -11.58
C TYR A 64 -10.97 3.00 -12.03
N ASP A 65 -10.97 4.24 -11.56
CA ASP A 65 -9.92 5.20 -11.88
C ASP A 65 -8.56 4.73 -11.36
N ILE A 66 -8.49 4.19 -10.14
CA ILE A 66 -7.24 3.64 -9.61
C ILE A 66 -6.71 2.50 -10.48
N MET A 67 -7.57 1.53 -10.85
CA MET A 67 -7.14 0.42 -11.71
C MET A 67 -6.66 0.90 -13.09
N LYS A 68 -7.28 1.96 -13.63
CA LYS A 68 -6.82 2.60 -14.87
C LYS A 68 -5.47 3.29 -14.68
N MET A 69 -5.27 4.02 -13.58
CA MET A 69 -4.00 4.66 -13.25
C MET A 69 -2.88 3.62 -13.08
N VAL A 70 -3.15 2.49 -12.42
CA VAL A 70 -2.19 1.37 -12.30
C VAL A 70 -1.83 0.84 -13.69
N SER A 71 -2.83 0.60 -14.54
CA SER A 71 -2.60 0.11 -15.91
C SER A 71 -1.79 1.09 -16.77
N ASN A 72 -1.90 2.38 -16.49
CA ASN A 72 -1.15 3.44 -17.17
C ASN A 72 0.24 3.70 -16.53
N GLY A 73 0.58 3.03 -15.41
CA GLY A 73 1.81 3.30 -14.66
C GLY A 73 1.82 4.66 -13.95
N GLU A 74 0.67 5.19 -13.59
CA GLU A 74 0.52 6.52 -12.97
C GLU A 74 0.59 6.48 -11.43
N ILE A 75 0.49 5.29 -10.82
CA ILE A 75 0.62 5.13 -9.37
C ILE A 75 2.09 4.96 -9.01
N ASN A 76 2.68 5.97 -8.39
CA ASN A 76 4.09 6.00 -8.03
C ASN A 76 4.33 5.65 -6.55
N ILE A 77 5.61 5.61 -6.16
CA ILE A 77 6.02 5.31 -4.79
C ILE A 77 5.44 6.28 -3.74
N SER A 78 5.25 7.56 -4.07
CA SER A 78 4.65 8.54 -3.14
C SER A 78 3.20 8.19 -2.84
N ASN A 79 2.45 7.71 -3.84
CA ASN A 79 1.07 7.26 -3.63
C ASN A 79 1.02 6.01 -2.73
N LEU A 80 1.97 5.09 -2.90
CA LEU A 80 2.09 3.90 -2.05
C LEU A 80 2.47 4.28 -0.60
N ASP A 81 3.48 5.14 -0.41
CA ASP A 81 3.90 5.64 0.90
C ASP A 81 2.72 6.26 1.66
N GLN A 82 1.98 7.16 1.00
CA GLN A 82 0.79 7.79 1.59
C GLN A 82 -0.30 6.76 1.93
N SER A 83 -0.47 5.74 1.08
CA SER A 83 -1.47 4.69 1.31
C SER A 83 -1.10 3.80 2.49
N ILE A 84 0.16 3.37 2.61
CA ILE A 84 0.63 2.60 3.77
C ILE A 84 0.45 3.43 5.05
N ILE A 85 0.87 4.69 5.05
CA ILE A 85 0.72 5.58 6.20
C ILE A 85 -0.75 5.76 6.57
N HIS A 86 -1.64 5.96 5.60
CA HIS A 86 -3.08 6.12 5.84
C HIS A 86 -3.74 4.83 6.38
N LEU A 87 -3.24 3.66 5.95
CA LEU A 87 -3.72 2.37 6.44
C LEU A 87 -3.38 2.14 7.91
N THR A 88 -2.23 2.63 8.36
CA THR A 88 -1.65 2.28 9.66
C THR A 88 -1.62 3.42 10.67
N CYS A 89 -2.02 4.65 10.29
CA CYS A 89 -2.19 5.76 11.23
C CYS A 89 -3.45 5.60 12.08
N GLU A 90 -3.57 6.41 13.13
CA GLU A 90 -4.76 6.47 13.98
C GLU A 90 -6.03 6.76 13.14
N GLY A 91 -7.05 5.90 13.28
CA GLY A 91 -8.26 5.92 12.45
C GLY A 91 -8.16 5.20 11.10
N GLY A 92 -6.97 4.71 10.73
CA GLY A 92 -6.74 3.80 9.60
C GLY A 92 -7.24 2.39 9.88
N LEU A 93 -7.38 1.56 8.83
CA LEU A 93 -7.93 0.20 8.94
C LEU A 93 -7.12 -0.69 9.89
N PHE A 94 -5.81 -0.51 9.90
CA PHE A 94 -4.85 -1.24 10.74
C PHE A 94 -4.23 -0.32 11.80
N GLY A 95 -4.77 0.89 11.97
CA GLY A 95 -4.34 1.79 13.03
C GLY A 95 -4.67 1.21 14.39
N LEU A 96 -3.77 1.44 15.36
CA LEU A 96 -4.06 1.16 16.77
C LEU A 96 -5.33 1.92 17.16
N LYS A 97 -6.42 1.21 17.43
CA LYS A 97 -7.49 1.75 18.29
C LYS A 97 -6.84 1.91 19.66
N GLN A 98 -6.63 3.16 20.08
CA GLN A 98 -6.31 3.45 21.47
C GLN A 98 -7.42 2.93 22.39
#